data_AF-A0A0P8YBK0-F1
#
_entry.id   AF-A0A0P8YBK0-F1
#
_cell.length_a   1.000
_cell.length_b   1.000
_cell.length_c   1.000
_cell.angle_alpha   90.00
_cell.angle_beta   90.00
_cell.angle_gamma   90.00
#
_symmetry.space_group_name_H-M   'P 1'
#
loop_
_entity.id
_entity.type
_entity.pdbx_description
1 polymer ?
#
loop_
_entity_poly.entity_id
_entity_poly.type
_entity_poly.pdbx_seq_one_letter_code
_entity_poly.pdbx_strand_id
1 'polypeptide(L)'
;MSALQAIQIKRRQLGIQEDDWRSLLVRTTGQRSSKGLRPKQSAAILGELDRMLGGKHVPSKGARKSLSGPYAKKIQALWISMWNLGLVQDRDDTALNAFVKKQTGLGHANWMRNPDDAVSVIEALKSWMTRERGVDWSNLKGDPDYTHLPGFKIAVAQWQLVSGLDPYVNYTLRSYAERLTEHIRLSDMKPADWIVVMNALGERIRHEVKKGGLK
;
A
#
# COMPACT_ATOMS: atom_id res chain seq x y z
N MET A 1 3.19 17.36 4.01
CA MET A 1 1.85 17.98 3.88
C MET A 1 1.26 18.15 5.27
N SER A 2 0.64 19.28 5.57
CA SER A 2 -0.07 19.48 6.83
C SER A 2 -1.43 18.76 6.80
N ALA A 3 -1.96 18.38 7.96
CA ALA A 3 -3.27 17.72 8.05
C ALA A 3 -4.39 18.55 7.39
N LEU A 4 -4.30 19.88 7.49
CA LEU A 4 -5.22 20.80 6.85
C LEU A 4 -5.17 20.71 5.32
N GLN A 5 -3.97 20.59 4.74
CA GLN A 5 -3.81 20.42 3.28
C GLN A 5 -4.45 19.11 2.80
N ALA A 6 -4.19 18.00 3.51
CA ALA A 6 -4.79 16.70 3.17
C ALA A 6 -6.32 16.72 3.25
N ILE A 7 -6.88 17.39 4.26
CA ILE A 7 -8.33 17.58 4.40
C ILE A 7 -8.90 18.34 3.20
N GLN A 8 -8.28 19.45 2.80
CA GLN A 8 -8.77 20.26 1.69
C GLN A 8 -8.64 19.55 0.34
N ILE A 9 -7.59 18.76 0.13
CA ILE A 9 -7.42 17.93 -1.08
C ILE A 9 -8.57 16.91 -1.17
N LYS A 10 -8.82 16.16 -0.09
CA LYS A 10 -9.88 15.14 -0.07
C LYS A 10 -11.29 15.74 -0.18
N ARG A 11 -11.53 16.89 0.45
CA ARG A 11 -12.78 17.64 0.28
C ARG A 11 -13.03 17.98 -1.20
N ARG A 12 -12.00 18.48 -1.90
CA ARG A 12 -12.11 18.80 -3.35
C ARG A 12 -12.36 17.55 -4.19
N GLN A 13 -11.69 16.45 -3.89
CA GLN A 13 -11.90 15.17 -4.57
C GLN A 13 -13.33 14.65 -4.45
N LEU A 14 -13.99 14.89 -3.31
CA LEU A 14 -15.38 14.52 -3.08
C LEU A 14 -16.41 15.53 -3.61
N GLY A 15 -15.97 16.70 -4.12
CA GLY A 15 -16.88 17.75 -4.59
C GLY A 15 -17.80 18.34 -3.51
N ILE A 16 -17.42 18.25 -2.23
CA ILE A 16 -18.29 18.68 -1.11
C ILE A 16 -18.40 20.20 -1.07
N GLN A 17 -19.63 20.69 -1.24
CA GLN A 17 -19.99 22.10 -1.18
C GLN A 17 -19.86 22.66 0.24
N GLU A 18 -19.83 23.99 0.38
CA GLU A 18 -19.47 24.64 1.64
C GLU A 18 -20.42 24.36 2.80
N ASP A 19 -21.72 24.26 2.54
CA ASP A 19 -22.71 24.01 3.59
C ASP A 19 -22.72 22.55 4.04
N ASP A 20 -22.54 21.61 3.11
CA ASP A 20 -22.32 20.19 3.43
C ASP A 20 -20.99 20.00 4.18
N TRP A 21 -19.97 20.77 3.83
CA TRP A 21 -18.67 20.74 4.48
C TRP A 21 -18.75 21.20 5.94
N ARG A 22 -19.49 22.29 6.21
CA ARG A 22 -19.74 22.75 7.59
C ARG A 22 -20.51 21.72 8.40
N SER A 23 -21.55 21.13 7.80
CA SER A 23 -22.35 20.09 8.44
C SER A 23 -21.52 18.85 8.77
N LEU A 24 -20.64 18.43 7.86
CA LEU A 24 -19.72 17.32 8.06
C LEU A 24 -18.68 17.61 9.15
N LEU A 25 -18.11 18.82 9.17
CA LEU A 25 -17.15 19.23 10.20
C LEU A 25 -17.79 19.25 11.60
N VAL A 26 -19.01 19.78 11.74
CA VAL A 26 -19.72 19.81 13.03
C VAL A 26 -20.04 18.40 13.49
N ARG A 27 -20.55 17.54 12.61
CA ARG A 27 -20.89 16.15 12.93
C ARG A 27 -19.67 15.35 13.39
N THR A 28 -18.52 15.53 12.73
CA THR A 28 -17.33 14.69 12.95
C THR A 28 -16.39 15.25 14.02
N THR A 29 -16.33 16.58 14.17
CA THR A 29 -15.33 17.25 15.04
C THR A 29 -15.94 18.18 16.09
N GLY A 30 -17.23 18.50 15.99
CA GLY A 30 -17.92 19.49 16.83
C GLY A 30 -17.62 20.95 16.46
N GLN A 31 -16.82 21.20 15.42
CA GLN A 31 -16.36 22.53 15.03
C GLN A 31 -16.94 22.94 13.68
N ARG A 32 -17.22 24.24 13.50
CA ARG A 32 -17.69 24.80 12.21
C ARG A 32 -16.57 25.11 11.22
N SER A 33 -15.31 24.93 11.62
CA SER A 33 -14.12 25.27 10.83
C SER A 33 -13.04 24.22 10.96
N SER A 34 -12.27 24.04 9.89
CA SER A 34 -11.07 23.19 9.89
C SER A 34 -9.82 23.90 10.45
N LYS A 35 -9.90 25.22 10.69
CA LYS A 35 -8.83 25.97 11.36
C LYS A 35 -8.84 25.64 12.86
N GLY A 36 -7.68 25.27 13.41
CA GLY A 36 -7.53 24.97 14.84
C GLY A 36 -8.00 23.57 15.27
N LEU A 37 -8.22 22.64 14.34
CA LEU A 37 -8.53 21.25 14.69
C LEU A 37 -7.37 20.61 15.45
N ARG A 38 -7.69 20.01 16.60
CA ARG A 38 -6.72 19.19 17.35
C ARG A 38 -6.32 17.96 16.52
N PRO A 39 -5.13 17.38 16.74
CA PRO A 39 -4.67 16.22 15.98
C PRO A 39 -5.69 15.06 15.90
N LYS A 40 -6.39 14.77 17.00
CA LYS A 40 -7.47 13.75 17.03
C LYS A 40 -8.66 14.11 16.14
N GLN A 41 -9.05 15.39 16.10
CA GLN A 41 -10.15 15.88 15.28
C GLN A 41 -9.78 15.89 13.79
N SER A 42 -8.54 16.28 13.47
CA SER A 42 -7.99 16.22 12.12
C SER A 42 -7.94 14.77 11.59
N ALA A 43 -7.55 13.81 12.44
CA ALA A 43 -7.57 12.40 12.08
C ALA A 43 -8.99 11.87 11.86
N ALA A 44 -9.96 12.27 12.69
CA ALA A 44 -11.35 11.86 12.56
C ALA A 44 -11.98 12.35 11.24
N ILE A 45 -11.78 13.62 10.88
CA ILE A 45 -12.32 14.16 9.62
C ILE A 45 -11.61 13.57 8.40
N LEU A 46 -10.31 13.31 8.47
CA LEU A 46 -9.60 12.59 7.40
C LEU A 46 -10.13 11.17 7.21
N GLY A 47 -10.36 10.43 8.30
CA GLY A 47 -10.93 9.09 8.25
C GLY A 47 -12.35 9.05 7.67
N GLU A 48 -13.17 10.06 7.97
CA GLU A 48 -14.50 10.17 7.37
C GLU A 48 -14.45 10.52 5.88
N LEU A 49 -13.54 11.42 5.47
CA LEU A 49 -13.31 11.74 4.05
C LEU A 49 -12.76 10.52 3.30
N ASP A 50 -11.86 9.75 3.91
CA ASP A 50 -11.36 8.48 3.36
C ASP A 50 -12.52 7.50 3.17
N ARG A 51 -13.39 7.34 4.18
CA ARG A 51 -14.58 6.47 4.10
C ARG A 51 -15.50 6.86 2.95
N MET A 52 -15.75 8.15 2.77
CA MET A 52 -16.59 8.67 1.68
C MET A 52 -15.94 8.47 0.31
N LEU A 53 -14.61 8.51 0.22
CA LEU A 53 -13.85 8.19 -0.99
C LEU A 53 -13.76 6.66 -1.26
N GLY A 54 -14.43 5.82 -0.46
CA GLY A 54 -14.36 4.36 -0.57
C GLY A 54 -13.18 3.72 0.17
N GLY A 55 -12.32 4.53 0.80
CA GLY A 55 -11.24 4.08 1.67
C GLY A 55 -11.79 3.57 3.00
N LYS A 56 -11.78 2.25 3.20
CA LYS A 56 -12.07 1.66 4.53
C LYS A 56 -11.05 2.18 5.56
N HIS A 57 -11.44 3.16 6.37
CA HIS A 57 -10.69 3.54 7.56
C HIS A 57 -10.89 2.44 8.62
N VAL A 58 -9.89 1.59 8.81
CA VAL A 58 -9.81 0.73 9.99
C VAL A 58 -9.14 1.58 11.08
N PRO A 59 -9.83 1.95 12.16
CA PRO A 59 -9.19 2.65 13.26
C PRO A 59 -8.15 1.72 13.88
N SER A 60 -6.88 2.11 13.83
CA SER A 60 -5.80 1.42 14.56
C SER A 60 -6.04 1.59 16.05
N LYS A 61 -6.74 0.63 16.68
CA LYS A 61 -6.74 0.48 18.13
C LYS A 61 -5.32 0.08 18.56
N GLY A 62 -4.70 0.93 19.37
CA GLY A 62 -3.36 0.71 19.92
C GLY A 62 -2.28 1.24 18.99
N ALA A 63 -1.35 2.02 19.53
CA ALA A 63 -0.10 2.31 18.87
C ALA A 63 0.57 0.96 18.54
N ARG A 64 0.59 0.59 17.24
CA ARG A 64 1.32 -0.59 16.76
C ARG A 64 2.72 -0.53 17.38
N LYS A 65 3.12 -1.55 18.14
CA LYS A 65 4.50 -1.66 18.61
C LYS A 65 5.38 -1.56 17.38
N SER A 66 6.16 -0.47 17.30
CA SER A 66 7.03 -0.18 16.17
C SER A 66 7.89 -1.41 15.86
N LEU A 67 7.93 -1.82 14.59
CA LEU A 67 8.83 -2.87 14.17
C LEU A 67 10.28 -2.38 14.32
N SER A 68 10.98 -2.91 15.32
CA SER A 68 12.33 -2.49 15.72
C SER A 68 13.41 -3.51 15.41
N GLY A 69 13.03 -4.73 15.01
CA GLY A 69 13.99 -5.77 14.60
C GLY A 69 14.72 -5.38 13.29
N PRO A 70 16.00 -5.77 13.13
CA PRO A 70 16.81 -5.38 11.96
C PRO A 70 16.20 -5.83 10.62
N TYR A 71 15.47 -6.94 10.62
CA TYR A 71 14.82 -7.50 9.42
C TYR A 71 13.31 -7.22 9.34
N ALA A 72 12.70 -6.75 10.42
CA ALA A 72 11.26 -6.69 10.58
C ALA A 72 10.60 -5.78 9.54
N LYS A 73 11.20 -4.61 9.25
CA LYS A 73 10.68 -3.67 8.23
C LYS A 73 10.71 -4.26 6.83
N LYS A 74 11.76 -5.01 6.48
CA LYS A 74 11.90 -5.65 5.16
C LYS A 74 10.86 -6.76 4.98
N ILE A 75 10.67 -7.59 6.02
CA ILE A 75 9.66 -8.66 6.02
C ILE A 75 8.25 -8.07 5.94
N GLN A 76 7.97 -7.00 6.70
CA GLN A 76 6.69 -6.30 6.63
C GLN A 76 6.44 -5.70 5.24
N ALA A 77 7.45 -5.08 4.62
CA ALA A 77 7.32 -4.54 3.27
C ALA A 77 6.95 -5.64 2.26
N LEU A 78 7.59 -6.81 2.34
CA LEU A 78 7.25 -7.96 1.49
C LEU A 78 5.84 -8.49 1.78
N TRP A 79 5.41 -8.54 3.03
CA TRP A 79 4.04 -8.92 3.39
C TRP A 79 2.99 -7.96 2.81
N ILE A 80 3.26 -6.66 2.87
CA ILE A 80 2.41 -5.64 2.24
C ILE A 80 2.40 -5.82 0.71
N SER A 81 3.53 -6.18 0.09
CA SER A 81 3.57 -6.51 -1.34
C SER A 81 2.70 -7.74 -1.66
N MET A 82 2.71 -8.78 -0.83
CA MET A 82 1.81 -9.94 -0.99
C MET A 82 0.34 -9.54 -0.92
N TRP A 83 -0.01 -8.64 0.00
CA TRP A 83 -1.36 -8.08 0.10
C TRP A 83 -1.74 -7.27 -1.15
N ASN A 84 -0.80 -6.49 -1.68
CA ASN A 84 -0.99 -5.74 -2.92
C ASN A 84 -1.07 -6.63 -4.16
N LEU A 85 -0.54 -7.86 -4.10
CA LEU A 85 -0.73 -8.89 -5.12
C LEU A 85 -1.99 -9.74 -4.91
N GLY A 86 -2.76 -9.48 -3.85
CA GLY A 86 -3.96 -10.24 -3.50
C GLY A 86 -3.68 -11.69 -3.07
N LEU A 87 -2.46 -12.00 -2.64
CA LEU A 87 -2.07 -13.36 -2.20
C LEU A 87 -2.44 -13.66 -0.75
N VAL A 88 -2.56 -12.62 0.07
CA VAL A 88 -2.98 -12.72 1.46
C VAL A 88 -4.25 -11.92 1.67
N GLN A 89 -5.05 -12.29 2.67
CA GLN A 89 -6.33 -11.63 3.00
C GLN A 89 -6.20 -10.53 4.05
N ASP A 90 -5.09 -10.51 4.78
CA ASP A 90 -4.85 -9.54 5.85
C ASP A 90 -3.40 -9.05 5.77
N ARG A 91 -3.24 -7.72 5.77
CA ARG A 91 -1.94 -7.04 5.75
C ARG A 91 -1.39 -6.75 7.14
N ASP A 92 -2.18 -6.96 8.19
CA ASP A 92 -1.80 -6.59 9.55
C ASP A 92 -0.68 -7.46 10.11
N ASP A 93 0.08 -6.89 11.05
CA ASP A 93 1.25 -7.52 11.65
C ASP A 93 0.91 -8.83 12.37
N THR A 94 -0.33 -9.00 12.82
CA THR A 94 -0.81 -10.25 13.43
C THR A 94 -0.76 -11.40 12.44
N ALA A 95 -1.25 -11.19 11.22
CA ALA A 95 -1.24 -12.20 10.16
C ALA A 95 0.20 -12.48 9.70
N LEU A 96 1.03 -11.44 9.58
CA LEU A 96 2.46 -11.59 9.31
C LEU A 96 3.16 -12.42 10.39
N ASN A 97 2.94 -12.12 11.66
CA ASN A 97 3.56 -12.84 12.77
C ASN A 97 3.12 -14.30 12.83
N ALA A 98 1.87 -14.62 12.47
CA ALA A 98 1.40 -16.00 12.35
C ALA A 98 2.16 -16.77 11.25
N PHE A 99 2.41 -16.12 10.11
CA PHE A 99 3.25 -16.69 9.04
C PHE A 99 4.69 -16.91 9.52
N VAL A 100 5.31 -15.90 10.14
CA VAL A 100 6.68 -16.00 10.68
C VAL A 100 6.78 -17.13 11.69
N LYS A 101 5.83 -17.25 12.61
CA LYS A 101 5.78 -18.34 13.59
C LYS A 101 5.74 -19.71 12.93
N LYS A 102 5.01 -19.87 11.83
CA LYS A 102 4.94 -21.13 11.08
C LYS A 102 6.28 -21.48 10.42
N GLN A 103 7.04 -20.48 9.97
CA GLN A 103 8.31 -20.71 9.27
C GLN A 103 9.50 -20.92 10.21
N THR A 104 9.57 -20.19 11.33
CA THR A 104 10.77 -20.15 12.18
C THR A 104 10.48 -20.50 13.64
N GLY A 105 9.22 -20.72 14.02
CA GLY A 105 8.80 -20.88 15.41
C GLY A 105 8.76 -19.57 16.21
N LEU A 106 9.25 -18.45 15.67
CA LEU A 106 9.29 -17.16 16.36
C LEU A 106 7.90 -16.51 16.40
N GLY A 107 7.44 -16.14 17.60
CA GLY A 107 6.13 -15.51 17.78
C GLY A 107 5.98 -14.12 17.17
N HIS A 108 7.09 -13.43 16.85
CA HIS A 108 7.06 -12.10 16.25
C HIS A 108 8.30 -11.82 15.39
N ALA A 109 8.11 -11.20 14.22
CA ALA A 109 9.20 -10.73 13.35
C ALA A 109 10.23 -9.81 14.06
N ASN A 110 9.84 -9.09 15.12
CA ASN A 110 10.73 -8.23 15.90
C ASN A 110 11.80 -9.01 16.68
N TRP A 111 11.55 -10.29 16.95
CA TRP A 111 12.46 -11.16 17.69
C TRP A 111 13.44 -11.88 16.77
N MET A 112 13.32 -11.69 15.46
CA MET A 112 14.21 -12.26 14.48
C MET A 112 15.56 -11.54 14.52
N ARG A 113 16.54 -12.16 15.17
CA ARG A 113 17.93 -11.69 15.27
C ARG A 113 18.88 -12.47 14.38
N ASN A 114 18.59 -13.75 14.14
CA ASN A 114 19.40 -14.60 13.28
C ASN A 114 19.24 -14.18 11.80
N PRO A 115 20.33 -13.86 11.09
CA PRO A 115 20.30 -13.56 9.66
C PRO A 115 19.73 -14.70 8.80
N ASP A 116 20.04 -15.96 9.13
CA ASP A 116 19.63 -17.12 8.32
C ASP A 116 18.10 -17.31 8.36
N ASP A 117 17.50 -17.14 9.54
CA ASP A 117 16.04 -17.16 9.72
C ASP A 117 15.37 -16.04 8.90
N ALA A 118 16.00 -14.86 8.86
CA ALA A 118 15.49 -13.74 8.08
C ALA A 118 15.59 -13.98 6.58
N VAL A 119 16.71 -14.53 6.10
CA VAL A 119 16.89 -14.91 4.70
C VAL A 119 15.87 -15.96 4.31
N SER A 120 15.69 -17.01 5.13
CA SER A 120 14.70 -18.06 4.90
C SER A 120 13.27 -17.50 4.73
N VAL A 121 12.84 -16.61 5.62
CA VAL A 121 11.52 -15.97 5.53
C VAL A 121 11.41 -15.06 4.31
N ILE A 122 12.44 -14.27 4.01
CA ILE A 122 12.44 -13.37 2.85
C ILE A 122 12.35 -14.17 1.54
N GLU A 123 13.13 -15.23 1.39
CA GLU A 123 13.13 -16.06 0.18
C GLU A 123 11.85 -16.88 0.06
N ALA A 124 11.26 -17.33 1.17
CA ALA A 124 9.94 -17.96 1.15
C ALA A 124 8.85 -16.99 0.62
N LEU A 125 8.85 -15.73 1.08
CA LEU A 125 7.91 -14.71 0.60
C LEU A 125 8.10 -14.39 -0.88
N LYS A 126 9.36 -14.20 -1.32
CA LYS A 126 9.69 -13.94 -2.72
C LYS A 126 9.30 -15.10 -3.63
N SER A 127 9.66 -16.32 -3.24
CA SER A 127 9.33 -17.54 -3.99
C SER A 127 7.82 -17.70 -4.15
N TRP A 128 7.05 -17.42 -3.10
CA TRP A 128 5.59 -17.45 -3.18
C TRP A 128 5.06 -16.41 -4.18
N MET A 129 5.56 -15.17 -4.13
CA MET A 129 5.18 -14.13 -5.10
C MET A 129 5.58 -14.47 -6.55
N THR A 130 6.74 -15.08 -6.76
CA THR A 130 7.18 -15.53 -8.09
C THR A 130 6.27 -16.63 -8.62
N ARG A 131 5.97 -17.65 -7.80
CA ARG A 131 5.15 -18.80 -8.23
C ARG A 131 3.72 -18.41 -8.60
N GLU A 132 3.06 -17.60 -7.78
CA GLU A 132 1.62 -17.35 -7.93
C GLU A 132 1.29 -16.13 -8.80
N ARG A 133 2.24 -15.20 -8.93
CA ARG A 133 2.02 -13.89 -9.56
C ARG A 133 3.13 -13.48 -10.53
N GLY A 134 4.10 -14.35 -10.78
CA GLY A 134 5.13 -14.11 -11.79
C GLY A 134 6.10 -12.98 -11.45
N VAL A 135 6.26 -12.61 -10.17
CA VAL A 135 7.21 -11.54 -9.80
C VAL A 135 8.63 -11.98 -10.15
N ASP A 136 9.28 -11.21 -11.02
CA ASP A 136 10.69 -11.36 -11.33
C ASP A 136 11.56 -10.54 -10.37
N TRP A 137 12.46 -11.22 -9.66
CA TRP A 137 13.40 -10.62 -8.72
C TRP A 137 14.79 -10.36 -9.31
N SER A 138 15.04 -10.69 -10.58
CA SER A 138 16.32 -10.53 -11.27
C SER A 138 16.71 -9.06 -11.46
N ASN A 139 18.01 -8.75 -11.38
CA ASN A 139 18.55 -7.43 -11.70
C ASN A 139 19.43 -7.59 -12.94
N LEU A 140 19.05 -6.96 -14.05
CA LEU A 140 19.85 -6.99 -15.27
C LEU A 140 20.88 -5.86 -15.25
N LYS A 141 22.08 -6.18 -15.74
CA LYS A 141 23.17 -5.21 -15.84
C LYS A 141 22.86 -4.20 -16.95
N GLY A 142 22.91 -2.91 -16.61
CA GLY A 142 22.64 -1.82 -17.55
C GLY A 142 21.20 -1.31 -17.51
N ASP A 143 20.30 -1.97 -16.78
CA ASP A 143 18.97 -1.43 -16.54
C ASP A 143 19.02 -0.20 -15.62
N PRO A 144 18.10 0.76 -15.78
CA PRO A 144 17.99 1.89 -14.88
C PRO A 144 17.78 1.48 -13.42
N ASP A 145 18.37 2.21 -12.47
CA ASP A 145 18.33 1.88 -11.03
C ASP A 145 16.92 1.66 -10.46
N TYR A 146 15.91 2.38 -10.98
CA TYR A 146 14.53 2.23 -10.52
C TYR A 146 13.95 0.83 -10.78
N THR A 147 14.49 0.10 -11.76
CA THR A 147 14.05 -1.27 -12.09
C THR A 147 14.47 -2.30 -11.04
N HIS A 148 15.54 -2.01 -10.28
CA HIS A 148 16.02 -2.89 -9.22
C HIS A 148 15.22 -2.73 -7.93
N LEU A 149 14.39 -1.68 -7.83
CA LEU A 149 13.54 -1.43 -6.68
C LEU A 149 12.48 -2.55 -6.55
N PRO A 150 12.31 -3.15 -5.36
CA PRO A 150 11.25 -4.13 -5.13
C PRO A 150 9.86 -3.61 -5.53
N GLY A 151 9.60 -2.32 -5.28
CA GLY A 151 8.32 -1.70 -5.64
C GLY A 151 8.03 -1.69 -7.15
N PHE A 152 9.07 -1.48 -7.98
CA PHE A 152 8.94 -1.56 -9.43
C PHE A 152 8.58 -2.99 -9.87
N LYS A 153 9.33 -3.99 -9.38
CA LYS A 153 9.15 -5.40 -9.74
C LYS A 153 7.74 -5.90 -9.40
N ILE A 154 7.24 -5.52 -8.23
CA ILE A 154 5.86 -5.81 -7.83
C ILE A 154 4.87 -5.08 -8.73
N ALA A 155 5.09 -3.80 -9.04
CA ALA A 155 4.22 -3.03 -9.93
C ALA A 155 4.18 -3.62 -11.36
N VAL A 156 5.29 -4.17 -11.87
CA VAL A 156 5.33 -4.90 -13.15
C VAL A 156 4.43 -6.13 -13.12
N ALA A 157 4.56 -6.98 -12.10
CA ALA A 157 3.72 -8.16 -11.95
C ALA A 157 2.23 -7.78 -11.80
N GLN A 158 1.93 -6.77 -10.98
CA GLN A 158 0.57 -6.27 -10.83
C GLN A 158 0.00 -5.72 -12.13
N TRP A 159 0.82 -5.01 -12.91
CA TRP A 159 0.42 -4.48 -14.20
C TRP A 159 0.06 -5.60 -15.17
N GLN A 160 0.89 -6.63 -15.29
CA GLN A 160 0.63 -7.78 -16.15
C GLN A 160 -0.71 -8.46 -15.82
N LEU A 161 -1.00 -8.65 -14.52
CA LEU A 161 -2.29 -9.19 -14.06
C LEU A 161 -3.45 -8.30 -14.47
N VAL A 162 -3.34 -6.99 -14.23
CA VAL A 162 -4.40 -6.02 -14.50
C VAL A 162 -4.63 -5.84 -16.01
N SER A 163 -3.57 -5.76 -16.81
CA SER A 163 -3.67 -5.64 -18.27
C SER A 163 -4.21 -6.91 -18.90
N GLY A 164 -3.94 -8.08 -18.33
CA GLY A 164 -4.53 -9.35 -18.79
C GLY A 164 -6.04 -9.43 -18.63
N LEU A 165 -6.63 -8.59 -17.78
CA LEU A 165 -8.09 -8.52 -17.55
C LEU A 165 -8.81 -7.57 -18.51
N ASP A 166 -8.09 -6.69 -19.20
CA ASP A 166 -8.66 -5.68 -20.09
C ASP A 166 -7.97 -5.71 -21.45
N PRO A 167 -8.55 -6.36 -22.47
CA PRO A 167 -7.94 -6.49 -23.78
C PRO A 167 -7.82 -5.14 -24.52
N TYR A 168 -8.43 -4.08 -24.01
CA TYR A 168 -8.41 -2.74 -24.60
C TYR A 168 -7.52 -1.76 -23.82
N VAL A 169 -6.72 -2.22 -22.86
CA VAL A 169 -5.79 -1.34 -22.14
C VAL A 169 -4.77 -0.76 -23.13
N ASN A 170 -4.87 0.53 -23.40
CA ASN A 170 -4.06 1.23 -24.42
C ASN A 170 -2.93 2.09 -23.82
N TYR A 171 -2.70 1.97 -22.52
CA TYR A 171 -1.64 2.65 -21.78
C TYR A 171 -0.68 1.62 -21.20
N THR A 172 0.57 2.00 -20.98
CA THR A 172 1.62 1.15 -20.40
C THR A 172 1.75 1.40 -18.91
N LEU A 173 2.40 0.48 -18.17
CA LEU A 173 2.78 0.70 -16.77
C LEU A 173 3.51 2.04 -16.58
N ARG A 174 4.41 2.38 -17.51
CA ARG A 174 5.14 3.66 -17.50
C ARG A 174 4.17 4.84 -17.48
N SER A 175 3.31 4.94 -18.49
CA SER A 175 2.35 6.04 -18.61
C SER A 175 1.33 6.07 -17.46
N TYR A 176 0.99 4.89 -16.91
CA TYR A 176 0.14 4.79 -15.72
C TYR A 176 0.84 5.36 -14.49
N ALA A 177 2.08 4.95 -14.24
CA ALA A 177 2.88 5.39 -13.10
C ALA A 177 3.16 6.89 -13.17
N GLU A 178 3.67 7.38 -14.30
CA GLU A 178 3.95 8.81 -14.55
C GLU A 178 2.72 9.69 -14.28
N ARG A 179 1.55 9.29 -14.79
CA ARG A 179 0.29 10.02 -14.55
C ARG A 179 -0.18 9.94 -13.11
N LEU A 180 -0.03 8.79 -12.45
CA LEU A 180 -0.50 8.59 -11.08
C LEU A 180 0.35 9.36 -10.05
N THR A 181 1.64 9.50 -10.32
CA THR A 181 2.60 10.14 -9.41
C THR A 181 3.02 11.54 -9.85
N GLU A 182 2.41 12.07 -10.93
CA GLU A 182 2.70 13.38 -11.52
C GLU A 182 4.18 13.57 -11.92
N HIS A 183 4.85 12.47 -12.27
CA HIS A 183 6.25 12.46 -12.72
C HIS A 183 6.34 12.42 -14.23
N ILE A 184 7.33 13.10 -14.81
CA ILE A 184 7.57 13.10 -16.27
C ILE A 184 8.34 11.84 -16.69
N ARG A 185 9.21 11.29 -15.82
CA ARG A 185 10.04 10.12 -16.12
C ARG A 185 10.10 9.17 -14.93
N LEU A 186 10.07 7.87 -15.22
CA LEU A 186 10.27 6.83 -14.19
C LEU A 186 11.61 6.94 -13.46
N SER A 187 12.65 7.48 -14.10
CA SER A 187 13.96 7.70 -13.48
C SER A 187 13.91 8.68 -12.29
N ASP A 188 12.92 9.57 -12.27
CA ASP A 188 12.78 10.58 -11.24
C ASP A 188 11.95 10.05 -10.04
N MET A 189 11.33 8.87 -10.18
CA MET A 189 10.53 8.22 -9.14
C MET A 189 11.39 7.61 -8.04
N LYS A 190 11.00 7.88 -6.80
CA LYS A 190 11.62 7.37 -5.57
C LYS A 190 10.91 6.09 -5.11
N PRO A 191 11.50 5.34 -4.17
CA PRO A 191 10.83 4.17 -3.58
C PRO A 191 9.41 4.45 -3.05
N ALA A 192 9.15 5.68 -2.56
CA ALA A 192 7.83 6.09 -2.08
C ALA A 192 6.79 6.19 -3.22
N ASP A 193 7.20 6.59 -4.43
CA ASP A 193 6.30 6.72 -5.57
C ASP A 193 5.83 5.33 -6.05
N TRP A 194 6.72 4.34 -6.03
CA TRP A 194 6.35 2.95 -6.30
C TRP A 194 5.37 2.37 -5.28
N ILE A 195 5.38 2.84 -4.02
CA ILE A 195 4.36 2.46 -3.04
C ILE A 195 2.98 2.97 -3.47
N VAL A 196 2.89 4.18 -4.01
CA VAL A 196 1.62 4.75 -4.53
C VAL A 196 1.09 3.89 -5.68
N VAL A 197 1.96 3.56 -6.65
CA VAL A 197 1.61 2.70 -7.79
C VAL A 197 1.12 1.33 -7.33
N MET A 198 1.88 0.68 -6.44
CA MET A 198 1.53 -0.66 -5.94
C MET A 198 0.19 -0.70 -5.19
N ASN A 199 -0.10 0.35 -4.40
CA ASN A 199 -1.34 0.43 -3.66
C ASN A 199 -2.55 0.58 -4.60
N ALA A 200 -2.43 1.42 -5.63
CA ALA A 200 -3.50 1.65 -6.61
C ALA A 200 -3.78 0.39 -7.44
N LEU A 201 -2.73 -0.25 -7.97
CA LEU A 201 -2.90 -1.51 -8.71
C LEU A 201 -3.40 -2.64 -7.80
N GLY A 202 -2.92 -2.69 -6.55
CA GLY A 202 -3.30 -3.73 -5.60
C GLY A 202 -4.75 -3.64 -5.15
N GLU A 203 -5.32 -2.42 -5.10
CA GLU A 203 -6.75 -2.25 -4.87
C GLU A 203 -7.58 -2.89 -5.99
N ARG A 204 -7.21 -2.64 -7.26
CA ARG A 204 -7.85 -3.26 -8.42
C ARG A 204 -7.71 -4.78 -8.38
N ILE A 205 -6.51 -5.30 -8.15
CA ILE A 205 -6.28 -6.76 -8.07
C ILE A 205 -7.14 -7.41 -6.98
N ARG A 206 -7.13 -6.88 -5.75
CA ARG A 206 -7.92 -7.46 -4.66
C ARG A 206 -9.42 -7.41 -4.93
N HIS A 207 -9.89 -6.37 -5.60
CA HIS A 207 -11.28 -6.29 -6.04
C HIS A 207 -11.63 -7.42 -7.01
N GLU A 208 -10.76 -7.69 -7.98
CA GLU A 208 -10.96 -8.77 -8.97
C GLU A 208 -10.80 -10.17 -8.37
N VAL A 209 -9.86 -10.37 -7.43
CA VAL A 209 -9.75 -11.62 -6.66
C VAL A 209 -11.05 -11.89 -5.89
N LYS A 210 -11.63 -10.87 -5.26
CA LYS A 210 -12.91 -11.01 -4.54
C LYS A 210 -14.08 -11.37 -5.46
N LYS A 211 -14.05 -10.91 -6.72
CA LYS A 211 -15.06 -11.25 -7.73
C LYS A 211 -14.80 -12.61 -8.41
N GLY A 212 -13.68 -13.27 -8.12
CA GLY A 212 -13.27 -14.52 -8.77
C GLY A 212 -12.70 -14.33 -10.18
N GLY A 213 -12.42 -13.09 -10.60
CA GLY A 213 -11.81 -12.76 -11.89
C GLY A 213 -10.31 -13.03 -11.95
N LEU A 214 -9.66 -13.12 -10.79
CA LEU A 214 -8.27 -13.55 -10.63
C LEU A 214 -8.23 -14.69 -9.60
N LYS A 215 -7.60 -15.82 -9.96
CA LYS A 215 -7.31 -16.93 -9.06
C LYS A 215 -5.92 -16.75 -8.46
#